data_AF-A0A2E3EW07-F1
#
_entry.id   AF-A0A2E3EW07-F1
#
_cell.length_a   1.000
_cell.length_b   1.000
_cell.length_c   1.000
_cell.angle_alpha   90.00
_cell.angle_beta   90.00
_cell.angle_gamma   90.00
#
_symmetry.space_group_name_H-M   'P 1'
#
loop_
_entity.id
_entity.type
_entity.pdbx_description
1 polymer ?
#
loop_
_entity_poly.entity_id
_entity_poly.type
_entity_poly.pdbx_seq_one_letter_code
_entity_poly.pdbx_strand_id
1 'polypeptide(L)'
;MTTTPTHGAGTPAERSTLVDRSLPFRLPWAEARGRVARLGPALDEILGRHAYPAAVSAVLAETVTLAAMVAHSLKTDGVFTVQIRGDGPVSLMVADATASGALRGYAQFDADAVAALDTAVAGVRHQGAPSMPRLFGRAYLALTLDPGQGMERYQGIVELDGERLADAVHAYFRLSEQIESAVRFAVTPPEGDRGWRAGGLLLQRMPAEGGTATAAEDAEDGWHRAVVLASSVRDQELTDPDLPLETLLLRLYHEDGAIAYEALPLGFACRCSPERVEGLIRSLPGDDLAELTVDGRVDVVCEFCGTSYVYDDADIARLRANDAHRH
;
A
#
# COMPACT_ATOMS: atom_id res chain seq x y z
N MET A 1 31.75 13.92 -36.43
CA MET A 1 31.57 12.55 -35.92
C MET A 1 31.77 12.61 -34.43
N THR A 2 30.66 12.75 -33.70
CA THR A 2 30.07 11.71 -32.81
C THR A 2 31.00 11.40 -31.65
N THR A 3 30.59 11.63 -30.41
CA THR A 3 29.73 10.66 -29.71
C THR A 3 28.77 11.32 -28.70
N THR A 4 27.48 11.07 -28.92
CA THR A 4 26.41 11.16 -27.92
C THR A 4 26.60 10.05 -26.88
N PRO A 5 26.45 10.31 -25.56
CA PRO A 5 26.48 9.24 -24.58
C PRO A 5 25.15 8.48 -24.65
N THR A 6 25.23 7.21 -25.04
CA THR A 6 24.13 6.24 -24.95
C THR A 6 23.73 6.05 -23.49
N HIS A 7 22.48 6.38 -23.16
CA HIS A 7 21.81 5.88 -21.95
C HIS A 7 21.80 4.35 -22.01
N GLY A 8 22.68 3.73 -21.24
CA GLY A 8 22.69 2.29 -21.03
C GLY A 8 21.43 1.89 -20.27
N ALA A 9 20.64 0.98 -20.82
CA ALA A 9 19.53 0.36 -20.12
C ALA A 9 20.12 -0.47 -18.96
N GLY A 10 20.04 0.04 -17.73
CA GLY A 10 20.50 -0.64 -16.51
C GLY A 10 19.92 -2.05 -16.36
N THR A 11 20.49 -2.89 -15.50
CA THR A 11 19.97 -4.24 -15.24
C THR A 11 18.49 -4.24 -14.80
N PRO A 12 17.71 -5.33 -14.97
CA PRO A 12 16.32 -5.40 -14.51
C PRO A 12 16.14 -5.01 -13.04
N ALA A 13 17.12 -5.35 -12.18
CA ALA A 13 17.14 -4.95 -10.78
C ALA A 13 17.41 -3.44 -10.59
N GLU A 14 18.31 -2.84 -11.37
CA GLU A 14 18.53 -1.37 -11.37
C GLU A 14 17.36 -0.58 -11.99
N ARG A 15 16.61 -1.19 -12.92
CA ARG A 15 15.36 -0.61 -13.45
C ARG A 15 14.21 -0.70 -12.45
N SER A 16 14.17 -1.75 -11.64
CA SER A 16 13.20 -1.90 -10.54
C SER A 16 13.39 -0.81 -9.48
N THR A 17 14.62 -0.49 -9.08
CA THR A 17 14.87 0.55 -8.06
C THR A 17 14.55 1.98 -8.52
N LEU A 18 14.50 2.24 -9.84
CA LEU A 18 14.11 3.53 -10.39
C LEU A 18 12.58 3.73 -10.43
N VAL A 19 11.82 2.64 -10.53
CA VAL A 19 10.35 2.67 -10.59
C VAL A 19 9.75 2.48 -9.21
N ASP A 20 10.15 1.43 -8.48
CA ASP A 20 9.66 1.07 -7.15
C ASP A 20 10.31 1.96 -6.08
N ARG A 21 9.75 3.16 -5.89
CA ARG A 21 10.28 4.12 -4.90
C ARG A 21 9.24 5.10 -4.38
N SER A 22 9.48 5.58 -3.16
CA SER A 22 8.71 6.66 -2.53
C SER A 22 9.60 7.89 -2.38
N LEU A 23 9.22 8.99 -3.01
CA LEU A 23 9.89 10.28 -2.97
C LEU A 23 9.16 11.23 -2.00
N PRO A 24 9.65 11.38 -0.77
CA PRO A 24 9.21 12.44 0.15
C PRO A 24 9.63 13.83 -0.32
N PHE A 25 8.78 14.83 -0.05
CA PHE A 25 9.08 16.24 -0.32
C PHE A 25 8.38 17.18 0.65
N ARG A 26 8.81 18.44 0.68
CA ARG A 26 8.14 19.54 1.38
C ARG A 26 7.87 20.71 0.44
N LEU A 27 6.81 21.43 0.75
CA LEU A 27 6.41 22.70 0.13
C LEU A 27 6.38 23.76 1.25
N PRO A 28 7.51 24.43 1.53
CA PRO A 28 7.59 25.40 2.63
C PRO A 28 6.57 26.54 2.51
N TRP A 29 6.31 26.99 1.28
CA TRP A 29 5.35 28.05 0.95
C TRP A 29 3.87 27.66 1.19
N ALA A 30 3.58 26.37 1.33
CA ALA A 30 2.23 25.85 1.56
C ALA A 30 2.06 25.23 2.96
N GLU A 31 3.09 25.34 3.82
CA GLU A 31 3.19 24.57 5.06
C GLU A 31 2.79 23.10 4.86
N ALA A 32 3.25 22.48 3.77
CA ALA A 32 2.82 21.14 3.40
C ALA A 32 4.00 20.18 3.27
N ARG A 33 3.77 18.93 3.64
CA ARG A 33 4.63 17.81 3.28
C ARG A 33 3.90 16.91 2.30
N GLY A 34 4.66 16.24 1.44
CA GLY A 34 4.10 15.26 0.55
C GLY A 34 4.98 14.05 0.35
N ARG A 35 4.38 13.01 -0.24
CA ARG A 35 5.07 11.85 -0.80
C ARG A 35 4.48 11.54 -2.16
N VAL A 36 5.35 11.21 -3.11
CA VAL A 36 4.95 10.54 -4.34
C VAL A 36 5.55 9.15 -4.32
N ALA A 37 4.73 8.12 -4.49
CA ALA A 37 5.22 6.76 -4.66
C ALA A 37 4.87 6.25 -6.06
N ARG A 38 5.75 5.44 -6.63
CA ARG A 38 5.46 4.65 -7.82
C ARG A 38 5.87 3.21 -7.57
N LEU A 39 5.09 2.29 -8.12
CA LEU A 39 5.27 0.85 -8.04
C LEU A 39 5.13 0.24 -9.45
N GLY A 40 5.94 -0.76 -9.73
CA GLY A 40 5.91 -1.59 -10.93
C GLY A 40 6.30 -3.02 -10.58
N PRO A 41 7.57 -3.43 -10.72
CA PRO A 41 8.01 -4.81 -10.42
C PRO A 41 7.61 -5.32 -9.02
N ALA A 42 7.70 -4.49 -7.97
CA ALA A 42 7.27 -4.89 -6.63
C ALA A 42 5.75 -5.20 -6.58
N LEU A 43 4.97 -4.47 -7.36
CA LEU A 43 3.52 -4.67 -7.46
C LEU A 43 3.21 -5.95 -8.26
N ASP A 44 3.93 -6.21 -9.35
CA ASP A 44 3.81 -7.48 -10.09
C ASP A 44 4.11 -8.69 -9.20
N GLU A 45 5.14 -8.59 -8.35
CA GLU A 45 5.47 -9.67 -7.42
C GLU A 45 4.38 -9.90 -6.36
N ILE A 46 3.74 -8.84 -5.85
CA ILE A 46 2.63 -8.94 -4.89
C ILE A 46 1.37 -9.51 -5.55
N LEU A 47 0.96 -8.92 -6.68
CA LEU A 47 -0.27 -9.29 -7.36
C LEU A 47 -0.16 -10.67 -8.00
N GLY A 48 1.02 -11.07 -8.47
CA GLY A 48 1.29 -12.37 -9.08
C GLY A 48 1.30 -13.55 -8.11
N ARG A 49 1.22 -13.32 -6.78
CA ARG A 49 1.13 -14.41 -5.79
C ARG A 49 -0.22 -15.13 -5.81
N HIS A 50 -1.26 -14.46 -6.32
CA HIS A 50 -2.63 -14.97 -6.34
C HIS A 50 -3.32 -14.63 -7.66
N ALA A 51 -4.33 -15.41 -8.03
CA ALA A 51 -5.10 -15.19 -9.25
C ALA A 51 -6.23 -14.17 -9.05
N TYR A 52 -5.87 -12.92 -8.71
CA TYR A 52 -6.85 -11.86 -8.47
C TYR A 52 -7.59 -11.45 -9.76
N PRO A 53 -8.92 -11.27 -9.71
CA PRO A 53 -9.65 -10.54 -10.75
C PRO A 53 -9.12 -9.11 -10.87
N ALA A 54 -9.19 -8.52 -12.07
CA ALA A 54 -8.61 -7.20 -12.35
C ALA A 54 -9.13 -6.09 -11.41
N ALA A 55 -10.40 -6.17 -11.02
CA ALA A 55 -11.01 -5.26 -10.04
C ALA A 55 -10.32 -5.33 -8.67
N VAL A 56 -10.04 -6.55 -8.18
CA VAL A 56 -9.36 -6.77 -6.90
C VAL A 56 -7.90 -6.34 -7.00
N SER A 57 -7.22 -6.66 -8.10
CA SER A 57 -5.85 -6.22 -8.37
C SER A 57 -5.70 -4.70 -8.34
N ALA A 58 -6.65 -3.98 -8.93
CA ALA A 58 -6.61 -2.51 -8.98
C ALA A 58 -6.70 -1.91 -7.57
N VAL A 59 -7.65 -2.34 -6.73
CA VAL A 59 -7.77 -1.81 -5.37
C VAL A 59 -6.62 -2.25 -4.48
N LEU A 60 -6.12 -3.47 -4.64
CA LEU A 60 -4.92 -3.93 -3.93
C LEU A 60 -3.70 -3.10 -4.32
N ALA A 61 -3.56 -2.73 -5.59
CA ALA A 61 -2.49 -1.84 -6.05
C ALA A 61 -2.59 -0.44 -5.41
N GLU A 62 -3.78 0.16 -5.33
CA GLU A 62 -3.97 1.43 -4.61
C GLU A 62 -3.63 1.28 -3.12
N THR A 63 -4.03 0.18 -2.50
CA THR A 63 -3.81 -0.11 -1.07
C THR A 63 -2.33 -0.27 -0.74
N VAL A 64 -1.57 -1.00 -1.56
CA VAL A 64 -0.11 -1.12 -1.44
C VAL A 64 0.57 0.23 -1.71
N THR A 65 0.08 1.01 -2.67
CA THR A 65 0.59 2.35 -2.96
C THR A 65 0.41 3.31 -1.78
N LEU A 66 -0.74 3.26 -1.09
CA LEU A 66 -0.96 4.01 0.14
C LEU A 66 0.07 3.65 1.21
N ALA A 67 0.27 2.34 1.44
CA ALA A 67 1.26 1.88 2.41
C ALA A 67 2.68 2.37 2.05
N ALA A 68 3.05 2.29 0.77
CA ALA A 68 4.33 2.77 0.24
C ALA A 68 4.55 4.28 0.44
N MET A 69 3.52 5.12 0.28
CA MET A 69 3.63 6.56 0.52
C MET A 69 3.93 6.86 2.00
N VAL A 70 3.36 6.09 2.93
CA VAL A 70 3.54 6.32 4.37
C VAL A 70 4.86 5.75 4.90
N ALA A 71 5.42 4.71 4.25
CA ALA A 71 6.61 3.98 4.65
C ALA A 71 7.81 4.85 5.10
N HIS A 72 8.13 5.91 4.35
CA HIS A 72 9.24 6.81 4.67
C HIS A 72 9.06 7.60 5.99
N SER A 73 7.83 7.69 6.50
CA SER A 73 7.52 8.39 7.76
C SER A 73 7.79 7.55 9.00
N LEU A 74 8.08 6.26 8.82
CA LEU A 74 8.24 5.31 9.90
C LEU A 74 9.62 5.45 10.54
N LYS A 75 9.68 5.27 11.85
CA LYS A 75 10.94 5.10 12.57
C LYS A 75 11.55 3.74 12.25
N THR A 76 12.84 3.56 12.52
CA THR A 76 13.54 2.29 12.37
C THR A 76 12.72 1.15 13.01
N ASP A 77 12.55 0.05 12.27
CA ASP A 77 11.74 -1.14 12.61
C ASP A 77 10.21 -0.98 12.57
N GLY A 78 9.70 0.20 12.21
CA GLY A 78 8.27 0.44 12.13
C GLY A 78 7.58 -0.32 10.98
N VAL A 79 6.32 -0.68 11.19
CA VAL A 79 5.40 -1.26 10.21
C VAL A 79 4.13 -0.41 10.14
N PHE A 80 3.74 -0.04 8.94
CA PHE A 80 2.44 0.53 8.64
C PHE A 80 1.57 -0.50 7.95
N THR A 81 0.35 -0.67 8.43
CA THR A 81 -0.64 -1.60 7.87
C THR A 81 -1.87 -0.84 7.44
N VAL A 82 -2.27 -1.03 6.18
CA VAL A 82 -3.57 -0.65 5.64
C VAL A 82 -4.44 -1.90 5.64
N GLN A 83 -5.60 -1.84 6.28
CA GLN A 83 -6.56 -2.95 6.29
C GLN A 83 -7.95 -2.45 5.91
N ILE A 84 -8.57 -3.11 4.93
CA ILE A 84 -9.97 -2.93 4.58
C ILE A 84 -10.69 -4.22 4.94
N ARG A 85 -11.77 -4.13 5.72
CA ARG A 85 -12.60 -5.29 6.05
C ARG A 85 -14.07 -4.97 5.81
N GLY A 86 -14.76 -5.88 5.14
CA GLY A 86 -16.16 -5.69 4.75
C GLY A 86 -16.97 -6.98 4.73
N ASP A 87 -18.26 -6.82 4.46
CA ASP A 87 -19.24 -7.92 4.29
C ASP A 87 -19.62 -8.19 2.82
N GLY A 88 -18.89 -7.60 1.87
CA GLY A 88 -19.07 -7.81 0.43
C GLY A 88 -18.19 -8.91 -0.19
N PRO A 89 -18.18 -8.99 -1.53
CA PRO A 89 -17.40 -10.00 -2.29
C PRO A 89 -15.91 -10.04 -1.96
N VAL A 90 -15.31 -8.91 -1.57
CA VAL A 90 -13.97 -8.84 -0.98
C VAL A 90 -14.13 -8.62 0.52
N SER A 91 -13.81 -9.64 1.31
CA SER A 91 -14.03 -9.63 2.76
C SER A 91 -12.89 -8.97 3.54
N LEU A 92 -11.66 -9.08 3.01
CA LEU A 92 -10.45 -8.56 3.63
C LEU A 92 -9.45 -8.13 2.56
N MET A 93 -8.80 -7.00 2.77
CA MET A 93 -7.64 -6.58 2.01
C MET A 93 -6.61 -5.98 2.97
N VAL A 94 -5.36 -6.39 2.85
CA VAL A 94 -4.27 -5.94 3.73
C VAL A 94 -3.06 -5.57 2.90
N ALA A 95 -2.44 -4.43 3.22
CA ALA A 95 -1.10 -4.08 2.75
C ALA A 95 -0.23 -3.61 3.91
N ASP A 96 1.00 -4.10 3.98
CA ASP A 96 2.02 -3.66 4.91
C ASP A 96 3.13 -2.92 4.17
N ALA A 97 3.68 -1.89 4.81
CA ALA A 97 4.96 -1.30 4.47
C ALA A 97 5.85 -1.18 5.70
N THR A 98 7.14 -1.48 5.57
CA THR A 98 8.13 -1.27 6.65
C THR A 98 8.91 0.02 6.42
N ALA A 99 9.57 0.50 7.46
CA ALA A 99 10.51 1.64 7.37
C ALA A 99 11.67 1.40 6.38
N SER A 100 11.99 0.13 6.09
CA SER A 100 13.03 -0.25 5.12
C SER A 100 12.52 -0.35 3.67
N GLY A 101 11.25 -0.02 3.42
CA GLY A 101 10.65 -0.12 2.09
C GLY A 101 10.17 -1.51 1.68
N ALA A 102 10.11 -2.47 2.62
CA ALA A 102 9.54 -3.78 2.34
C ALA A 102 8.00 -3.69 2.26
N LEU A 103 7.44 -4.15 1.16
CA LEU A 103 6.02 -4.16 0.87
C LEU A 103 5.49 -5.60 0.80
N ARG A 104 4.24 -5.78 1.21
CA ARG A 104 3.47 -7.00 0.96
C ARG A 104 1.98 -6.67 1.04
N GLY A 105 1.16 -7.44 0.35
CA GLY A 105 -0.29 -7.31 0.46
C GLY A 105 -1.00 -8.54 -0.05
N TYR A 106 -2.25 -8.70 0.39
CA TYR A 106 -3.13 -9.76 -0.09
C TYR A 106 -4.60 -9.35 0.08
N ALA A 107 -5.48 -10.09 -0.57
CA ALA A 107 -6.92 -9.94 -0.42
C ALA A 107 -7.61 -11.30 -0.30
N GLN A 108 -8.66 -11.38 0.53
CA GLN A 108 -9.58 -12.50 0.58
C GLN A 108 -10.87 -12.09 -0.12
N PHE A 109 -11.34 -12.93 -1.04
CA PHE A 109 -12.49 -12.64 -1.87
C PHE A 109 -13.22 -13.93 -2.28
N ASP A 110 -14.51 -13.79 -2.57
CA ASP A 110 -15.34 -14.79 -3.22
C ASP A 110 -15.25 -14.59 -4.74
N ALA A 111 -14.63 -15.55 -5.43
CA ALA A 111 -14.37 -15.45 -6.87
C ALA A 111 -15.67 -15.40 -7.70
N ASP A 112 -16.69 -16.15 -7.32
CA ASP A 112 -17.97 -16.19 -8.04
C ASP A 112 -18.74 -14.88 -7.83
N ALA A 113 -18.73 -14.36 -6.59
CA ALA A 113 -19.38 -13.08 -6.28
C ALA A 113 -18.69 -11.91 -6.99
N VAL A 114 -17.35 -11.88 -7.06
CA VAL A 114 -16.61 -10.85 -7.82
C VAL A 114 -16.89 -10.97 -9.32
N ALA A 115 -16.87 -12.17 -9.89
CA ALA A 115 -17.19 -12.39 -11.31
C ALA A 115 -18.62 -11.93 -11.67
N ALA A 116 -19.58 -12.12 -10.76
CA ALA A 116 -20.95 -11.63 -10.93
C ALA A 116 -21.02 -10.09 -10.96
N LEU A 117 -20.12 -9.39 -10.27
CA LEU A 117 -20.02 -7.92 -10.37
C LEU A 117 -19.50 -7.49 -11.74
N ASP A 118 -18.48 -8.16 -12.27
CA ASP A 118 -17.83 -7.82 -13.53
C ASP A 118 -18.80 -7.92 -14.73
N THR A 119 -19.70 -8.91 -14.72
CA THR A 119 -20.74 -9.04 -15.77
C THR A 119 -21.82 -7.95 -15.72
N ALA A 120 -21.97 -7.26 -14.59
CA ALA A 120 -23.02 -6.25 -14.36
C ALA A 120 -22.57 -4.82 -14.67
N VAL A 121 -21.30 -4.57 -15.02
CA VAL A 121 -20.75 -3.22 -15.24
C VAL A 121 -20.45 -2.98 -16.73
N ALA A 122 -21.52 -2.79 -17.52
CA ALA A 122 -21.46 -2.07 -18.80
C ALA A 122 -21.55 -0.54 -18.60
N GLY A 123 -21.11 -0.03 -17.43
CA GLY A 123 -21.39 1.33 -16.96
C GLY A 123 -20.19 2.00 -16.29
N VAL A 124 -19.27 2.47 -17.13
CA VAL A 124 -18.35 3.63 -16.99
C VAL A 124 -17.76 3.94 -15.61
N ARG A 125 -16.53 3.48 -15.37
CA ARG A 125 -15.51 4.25 -14.62
C ARG A 125 -14.46 4.77 -15.59
N HIS A 126 -13.67 5.75 -15.16
CA HIS A 126 -12.29 5.86 -15.64
C HIS A 126 -11.64 4.52 -15.28
N GLN A 127 -11.48 3.62 -16.27
CA GLN A 127 -10.89 2.26 -16.16
C GLN A 127 -11.79 1.08 -15.73
N GLY A 128 -13.11 1.22 -15.65
CA GLY A 128 -14.04 0.06 -15.61
C GLY A 128 -14.13 -0.80 -14.33
N ALA A 129 -13.48 -0.46 -13.21
CA ALA A 129 -13.59 -1.24 -11.96
C ALA A 129 -14.95 -1.04 -11.23
N PRO A 130 -15.43 -1.98 -10.39
CA PRO A 130 -16.59 -1.76 -9.51
C PRO A 130 -16.26 -0.77 -8.37
N SER A 131 -17.29 -0.26 -7.69
CA SER A 131 -17.11 0.67 -6.57
C SER A 131 -16.74 0.02 -5.25
N MET A 132 -16.14 0.81 -4.35
CA MET A 132 -15.78 0.32 -3.01
C MET A 132 -16.98 -0.33 -2.30
N PRO A 133 -18.20 0.26 -2.28
CA PRO A 133 -19.36 -0.38 -1.67
C PRO A 133 -19.83 -1.65 -2.41
N ARG A 134 -19.59 -1.76 -3.72
CA ARG A 134 -19.91 -2.98 -4.47
C ARG A 134 -18.92 -4.11 -4.19
N LEU A 135 -17.63 -3.79 -4.04
CA LEU A 135 -16.58 -4.78 -3.76
C LEU A 135 -16.58 -5.21 -2.29
N PHE A 136 -16.71 -4.28 -1.37
CA PHE A 136 -16.53 -4.54 0.06
C PHE A 136 -17.83 -4.53 0.87
N GLY A 137 -18.96 -4.15 0.28
CA GLY A 137 -20.22 -4.02 1.03
C GLY A 137 -20.12 -2.90 2.06
N ARG A 138 -20.65 -3.14 3.26
CA ARG A 138 -20.38 -2.30 4.43
C ARG A 138 -19.01 -2.67 4.96
N ALA A 139 -18.13 -1.68 5.02
CA ALA A 139 -16.74 -1.91 5.32
C ALA A 139 -16.13 -0.76 6.10
N TYR A 140 -14.96 -1.01 6.67
CA TYR A 140 -14.16 0.00 7.33
C TYR A 140 -12.71 -0.07 6.86
N LEU A 141 -12.05 1.09 6.85
CA LEU A 141 -10.63 1.25 6.63
C LEU A 141 -9.96 1.43 8.00
N ALA A 142 -9.03 0.54 8.33
CA ALA A 142 -8.17 0.64 9.49
C ALA A 142 -6.73 0.91 9.05
N LEU A 143 -6.13 1.98 9.55
CA LEU A 143 -4.71 2.26 9.37
C LEU A 143 -4.00 2.07 10.71
N THR A 144 -3.03 1.17 10.72
CA THR A 144 -2.28 0.81 11.94
C THR A 144 -0.82 1.20 11.77
N LEU A 145 -0.30 1.92 12.76
CA LEU A 145 1.12 2.22 12.91
C LEU A 145 1.67 1.40 14.08
N ASP A 146 2.52 0.42 13.76
CA ASP A 146 3.36 -0.26 14.72
C ASP A 146 4.76 0.37 14.68
N PRO A 147 5.14 1.23 15.64
CA PRO A 147 6.46 1.84 15.68
C PRO A 147 7.60 0.85 16.03
N GLY A 148 7.30 -0.40 16.40
CA GLY A 148 8.28 -1.39 16.80
C GLY A 148 8.75 -1.25 18.25
N GLN A 149 9.77 -2.04 18.63
CA GLN A 149 10.49 -1.94 19.92
C GLN A 149 9.62 -2.01 21.19
N GLY A 150 8.47 -2.70 21.13
CA GLY A 150 7.56 -2.84 22.28
C GLY A 150 6.78 -1.56 22.60
N MET A 151 6.85 -0.55 21.74
CA MET A 151 6.00 0.64 21.83
C MET A 151 4.55 0.29 21.46
N GLU A 152 3.62 1.07 22.01
CA GLU A 152 2.19 0.84 21.78
C GLU A 152 1.82 1.10 20.31
N ARG A 153 1.02 0.19 19.75
CA ARG A 153 0.49 0.30 18.40
C ARG A 153 -0.62 1.34 18.38
N TYR A 154 -0.58 2.22 17.40
CA TYR A 154 -1.65 3.18 17.14
C TYR A 154 -2.51 2.69 15.97
N GLN A 155 -3.83 2.74 16.11
CA GLN A 155 -4.76 2.37 15.05
C GLN A 155 -5.90 3.39 14.98
N GLY A 156 -6.11 3.96 13.79
CA GLY A 156 -7.31 4.72 13.46
C GLY A 156 -8.23 3.89 12.55
N ILE A 157 -9.54 4.09 12.70
CA ILE A 157 -10.56 3.37 11.93
C ILE A 157 -11.60 4.39 11.45
N VAL A 158 -11.98 4.29 10.18
CA VAL A 158 -13.10 5.01 9.59
C VAL A 158 -13.96 4.09 8.74
N GLU A 159 -15.23 4.46 8.54
CA GLU A 159 -16.09 3.78 7.58
C GLU A 159 -15.51 3.92 6.16
N LEU A 160 -15.63 2.86 5.36
CA LEU A 160 -15.21 2.84 3.97
C LEU A 160 -16.30 3.48 3.10
N ASP A 161 -16.56 4.75 3.37
CA ASP A 161 -17.53 5.55 2.64
C ASP A 161 -16.91 6.15 1.37
N GLY A 162 -17.75 6.29 0.34
CA GLY A 162 -17.35 6.84 -0.94
C GLY A 162 -17.17 5.78 -2.02
N GLU A 163 -16.77 6.24 -3.19
CA GLU A 163 -16.69 5.42 -4.40
C GLU A 163 -15.28 4.85 -4.62
N ARG A 164 -14.27 5.44 -3.97
CA ARG A 164 -12.84 5.19 -4.18
C ARG A 164 -12.09 5.09 -2.85
N LEU A 165 -10.94 4.41 -2.85
CA LEU A 165 -10.06 4.37 -1.67
C LEU A 165 -9.64 5.77 -1.21
N ALA A 166 -9.42 6.70 -2.16
CA ALA A 166 -9.09 8.09 -1.86
C ALA A 166 -10.11 8.77 -0.92
N ASP A 167 -11.41 8.52 -1.11
CA ASP A 167 -12.48 9.13 -0.32
C ASP A 167 -12.38 8.71 1.15
N ALA A 168 -12.15 7.42 1.40
CA ALA A 168 -11.96 6.87 2.74
C ALA A 168 -10.63 7.34 3.38
N VAL A 169 -9.56 7.47 2.60
CA VAL A 169 -8.27 7.99 3.09
C VAL A 169 -8.39 9.47 3.48
N HIS A 170 -9.11 10.28 2.70
CA HIS A 170 -9.41 11.66 3.08
C HIS A 170 -10.24 11.72 4.37
N ALA A 171 -11.24 10.85 4.51
CA ALA A 171 -12.03 10.75 5.73
C ALA A 171 -11.17 10.36 6.94
N TYR A 172 -10.28 9.38 6.79
CA TYR A 172 -9.33 8.96 7.83
C TYR A 172 -8.49 10.13 8.34
N PHE A 173 -7.76 10.81 7.45
CA PHE A 173 -6.87 11.88 7.89
C PHE A 173 -7.63 13.06 8.51
N ARG A 174 -8.82 13.37 7.99
CA ARG A 174 -9.67 14.43 8.55
C ARG A 174 -10.22 14.08 9.92
N LEU A 175 -10.69 12.85 10.13
CA LEU A 175 -11.43 12.46 11.33
C LEU A 175 -10.54 11.86 12.42
N SER A 176 -9.59 10.98 12.06
CA SER A 176 -8.74 10.26 13.00
C SER A 176 -7.45 11.02 13.34
N GLU A 177 -6.85 11.71 12.36
CA GLU A 177 -5.58 12.44 12.56
C GLU A 177 -5.76 13.95 12.73
N GLN A 178 -6.92 14.49 12.34
CA GLN A 178 -7.17 15.94 12.26
C GLN A 178 -6.15 16.68 11.38
N ILE A 179 -5.72 16.02 10.30
CA ILE A 179 -4.77 16.56 9.32
C ILE A 179 -5.50 16.75 8.00
N GLU A 180 -5.47 17.98 7.49
CA GLU A 180 -5.90 18.23 6.12
C GLU A 180 -4.95 17.52 5.14
N SER A 181 -5.54 16.76 4.23
CA SER A 181 -4.78 15.95 3.29
C SER A 181 -5.43 15.93 1.92
N ALA A 182 -4.61 15.77 0.90
CA ALA A 182 -5.04 15.48 -0.45
C ALA A 182 -4.32 14.22 -0.94
N VAL A 183 -5.06 13.23 -1.42
CA VAL A 183 -4.50 12.00 -1.96
C VAL A 183 -5.01 11.77 -3.38
N ARG A 184 -4.12 11.29 -4.25
CA ARG A 184 -4.42 10.79 -5.59
C ARG A 184 -3.78 9.43 -5.76
N PHE A 185 -4.51 8.54 -6.40
CA PHE A 185 -4.04 7.24 -6.84
C PHE A 185 -4.26 7.11 -8.34
N ALA A 186 -3.40 6.35 -8.98
CA ALA A 186 -3.56 5.90 -10.35
C ALA A 186 -3.01 4.48 -10.46
N VAL A 187 -3.75 3.63 -11.17
CA VAL A 187 -3.33 2.28 -11.50
C VAL A 187 -3.41 2.13 -13.01
N THR A 188 -2.45 1.43 -13.60
CA THR A 188 -2.45 1.05 -15.00
C THR A 188 -2.26 -0.47 -15.07
N PRO A 189 -3.22 -1.22 -15.65
CA PRO A 189 -3.12 -2.67 -15.78
C PRO A 189 -2.00 -3.09 -16.75
N PRO A 190 -1.62 -4.38 -16.76
CA PRO A 190 -0.62 -4.90 -17.67
C PRO A 190 -1.02 -4.68 -19.13
N GLU A 191 -0.06 -4.27 -19.95
CA GLU A 191 -0.24 -4.05 -21.39
C GLU A 191 1.04 -4.42 -22.15
N GLY A 192 0.94 -5.39 -23.07
CA GLY A 192 2.09 -5.93 -23.78
C GLY A 192 3.11 -6.53 -22.81
N ASP A 193 4.36 -6.10 -22.90
CA ASP A 193 5.45 -6.55 -22.02
C ASP A 193 5.54 -5.76 -20.70
N ARG A 194 4.63 -4.80 -20.46
CA ARG A 194 4.60 -4.02 -19.21
C ARG A 194 3.62 -4.64 -18.23
N GLY A 195 4.07 -4.88 -17.00
CA GLY A 195 3.22 -5.35 -15.90
C GLY A 195 2.34 -4.26 -15.30
N TRP A 196 1.79 -4.56 -14.13
CA TRP A 196 1.00 -3.62 -13.34
C TRP A 196 1.85 -2.42 -12.93
N ARG A 197 1.24 -1.24 -12.97
CA ARG A 197 1.86 0.00 -12.51
C ARG A 197 0.90 0.75 -11.63
N ALA A 198 1.39 1.29 -10.52
CA ALA A 198 0.62 2.16 -9.67
C ALA A 198 1.43 3.37 -9.24
N GLY A 199 0.75 4.48 -9.04
CA GLY A 199 1.32 5.72 -8.56
C GLY A 199 0.39 6.40 -7.58
N GLY A 200 0.98 7.07 -6.60
CA GLY A 200 0.24 7.80 -5.58
C GLY A 200 0.91 9.13 -5.27
N LEU A 201 0.11 10.15 -5.01
CA LEU A 201 0.55 11.43 -4.47
C LEU A 201 -0.27 11.73 -3.21
N LEU A 202 0.41 11.91 -2.09
CA LEU A 202 -0.17 12.30 -0.81
C LEU A 202 0.41 13.64 -0.39
N LEU A 203 -0.45 14.61 -0.13
CA LEU A 203 -0.13 15.88 0.54
C LEU A 203 -0.78 15.89 1.93
N GLN A 204 -0.08 16.46 2.90
CA GLN A 204 -0.54 16.68 4.25
C GLN A 204 -0.12 18.06 4.72
N ARG A 205 -1.06 18.80 5.31
CA ARG A 205 -0.79 20.08 5.96
C ARG A 205 0.07 19.85 7.20
N MET A 206 1.04 20.71 7.40
CA MET A 206 1.89 20.77 8.57
C MET A 206 1.31 21.77 9.57
N PRO A 207 1.54 21.59 10.88
CA PRO A 207 1.18 22.60 11.86
C PRO A 207 1.91 23.90 11.56
N ALA A 208 1.19 25.02 11.65
CA ALA A 208 1.78 26.35 11.50
C ALA A 208 2.82 26.59 12.60
N GLU A 209 4.04 26.98 12.21
CA GLU A 209 5.09 27.37 13.15
C GLU A 209 4.89 28.83 13.58
N GLY A 210 3.89 29.08 14.44
CA GLY A 210 3.69 30.36 15.13
C GLY A 210 3.79 31.62 14.26
N GLY A 211 2.66 32.15 13.76
CA GLY A 211 2.63 33.30 12.86
C GLY A 211 1.63 34.40 13.25
N THR A 212 1.73 35.55 12.58
CA THR A 212 0.73 36.63 12.62
C THR A 212 -0.52 36.24 11.80
N ALA A 213 -1.64 36.95 11.95
CA ALA A 213 -2.86 36.66 11.18
C ALA A 213 -2.64 36.67 9.65
N THR A 214 -1.77 37.55 9.14
CA THR A 214 -1.37 37.59 7.72
C THR A 214 -0.62 36.34 7.28
N ALA A 215 0.25 35.78 8.14
CA ALA A 215 0.97 34.55 7.85
C ALA A 215 0.02 33.34 7.78
N ALA A 216 -1.08 33.37 8.54
CA ALA A 216 -2.11 32.33 8.48
C ALA A 216 -2.93 32.38 7.19
N GLU A 217 -3.26 33.58 6.69
CA GLU A 217 -3.96 33.74 5.39
C GLU A 217 -3.08 33.29 4.22
N ASP A 218 -1.80 33.68 4.20
CA ASP A 218 -0.85 33.26 3.17
C ASP A 218 -0.65 31.73 3.17
N ALA A 219 -0.61 31.10 4.35
CA ALA A 219 -0.49 29.65 4.49
C ALA A 219 -1.75 28.90 3.99
N GLU A 220 -2.94 29.47 4.19
CA GLU A 220 -4.19 28.91 3.67
C GLU A 220 -4.24 28.93 2.14
N ASP A 221 -3.89 30.06 1.54
CA ASP A 221 -3.82 30.20 0.08
C ASP A 221 -2.74 29.28 -0.52
N GLY A 222 -1.59 29.16 0.17
CA GLY A 222 -0.53 28.23 -0.18
C GLY A 222 -1.01 26.77 -0.17
N TRP A 223 -1.73 26.36 0.89
CA TRP A 223 -2.32 25.03 0.99
C TRP A 223 -3.31 24.76 -0.16
N HIS A 224 -4.26 25.67 -0.39
CA HIS A 224 -5.23 25.53 -1.49
C HIS A 224 -4.55 25.41 -2.86
N ARG A 225 -3.55 26.25 -3.14
CA ARG A 225 -2.76 26.19 -4.39
C ARG A 225 -2.04 24.84 -4.51
N ALA A 226 -1.41 24.35 -3.44
CA ALA A 226 -0.74 23.04 -3.45
C ALA A 226 -1.72 21.91 -3.78
N VAL A 227 -2.92 21.91 -3.19
CA VAL A 227 -3.96 20.90 -3.45
C VAL A 227 -4.50 20.98 -4.89
N VAL A 228 -4.69 22.19 -5.43
CA VAL A 228 -5.11 22.40 -6.83
C VAL A 228 -4.06 21.86 -7.80
N LEU A 229 -2.79 22.18 -7.58
CA LEU A 229 -1.68 21.68 -8.40
C LEU A 229 -1.58 20.15 -8.32
N ALA A 230 -1.60 19.57 -7.12
CA ALA A 230 -1.64 18.13 -6.92
C ALA A 230 -2.82 17.47 -7.64
N SER A 231 -3.98 18.12 -7.67
CA SER A 231 -5.20 17.62 -8.34
C SER A 231 -5.12 17.66 -9.87
N SER A 232 -4.18 18.40 -10.43
CA SER A 232 -3.95 18.49 -11.88
C SER A 232 -3.12 17.33 -12.44
N VAL A 233 -2.48 16.53 -11.56
CA VAL A 233 -1.69 15.38 -11.98
C VAL A 233 -2.56 14.37 -12.73
N ARG A 234 -2.05 13.86 -13.84
CA ARG A 234 -2.74 12.85 -14.65
C ARG A 234 -2.33 11.44 -14.23
N ASP A 235 -3.26 10.50 -14.34
CA ASP A 235 -3.03 9.08 -14.03
C ASP A 235 -1.83 8.50 -14.80
N GLN A 236 -1.69 8.90 -16.07
CA GLN A 236 -0.57 8.50 -16.92
C GLN A 236 0.76 9.01 -16.37
N GLU A 237 0.83 10.24 -15.84
CA GLU A 237 2.08 10.78 -15.28
C GLU A 237 2.46 10.10 -13.96
N LEU A 238 1.47 9.77 -13.13
CA LEU A 238 1.70 9.01 -11.88
C LEU A 238 2.23 7.61 -12.15
N THR A 239 1.79 6.96 -13.22
CA THR A 239 2.14 5.56 -13.55
C THR A 239 3.19 5.40 -14.65
N ASP A 240 3.73 6.50 -15.20
CA ASP A 240 4.73 6.46 -16.26
C ASP A 240 6.13 6.11 -15.69
N PRO A 241 6.69 4.91 -16.01
CA PRO A 241 8.01 4.54 -15.53
C PRO A 241 9.13 5.42 -16.12
N ASP A 242 8.90 6.05 -17.26
CA ASP A 242 9.87 6.85 -17.99
C ASP A 242 9.88 8.33 -17.52
N LEU A 243 8.95 8.72 -16.63
CA LEU A 243 8.89 10.05 -16.02
C LEU A 243 9.45 10.03 -14.59
N PRO A 244 10.66 10.53 -14.32
CA PRO A 244 11.20 10.57 -12.95
C PRO A 244 10.28 11.33 -11.98
N LEU A 245 10.19 10.86 -10.72
CA LEU A 245 9.32 11.47 -9.71
C LEU A 245 9.74 12.91 -9.39
N GLU A 246 11.03 13.21 -9.45
CA GLU A 246 11.58 14.55 -9.28
C GLU A 246 11.12 15.48 -10.41
N THR A 247 11.07 14.98 -11.65
CA THR A 247 10.54 15.72 -12.80
C THR A 247 9.05 15.95 -12.66
N LEU A 248 8.29 14.97 -12.14
CA LEU A 248 6.88 15.13 -11.84
C LEU A 248 6.66 16.23 -10.80
N LEU A 249 7.43 16.24 -9.70
CA LEU A 249 7.37 17.31 -8.70
C LEU A 249 7.71 18.68 -9.30
N LEU A 250 8.73 18.74 -10.17
CA LEU A 250 9.07 19.97 -10.87
C LEU A 250 7.90 20.45 -11.75
N ARG A 251 7.25 19.56 -12.52
CA ARG A 251 6.07 19.95 -13.33
C ARG A 251 4.97 20.56 -12.47
N LEU A 252 4.70 19.97 -11.32
CA LEU A 252 3.64 20.41 -10.41
C LEU A 252 3.99 21.73 -9.70
N TYR A 253 5.24 21.93 -9.27
CA TYR A 253 5.61 22.99 -8.32
C TYR A 253 6.82 23.84 -8.76
N HIS A 254 7.14 23.92 -10.05
CA HIS A 254 8.32 24.65 -10.56
C HIS A 254 8.36 26.14 -10.19
N GLU A 255 7.22 26.81 -10.11
CA GLU A 255 7.15 28.25 -9.81
C GLU A 255 7.35 28.54 -8.31
N ASP A 256 6.88 27.63 -7.46
CA ASP A 256 6.74 27.86 -6.02
C ASP A 256 7.88 27.24 -5.20
N GLY A 257 8.56 26.24 -5.75
CA GLY A 257 9.70 25.55 -5.13
C GLY A 257 9.27 24.35 -4.27
N ALA A 258 9.73 23.16 -4.67
CA ALA A 258 9.59 21.93 -3.90
C ALA A 258 10.97 21.42 -3.45
N ILE A 259 11.03 20.96 -2.19
CA ILE A 259 12.24 20.36 -1.63
C ILE A 259 12.02 18.85 -1.55
N ALA A 260 12.61 18.11 -2.47
CA ALA A 260 12.62 16.65 -2.43
C ALA A 260 13.73 16.13 -1.50
N TYR A 261 13.48 15.01 -0.82
CA TYR A 261 14.46 14.30 0.00
C TYR A 261 14.89 12.99 -0.67
N GLU A 262 15.76 12.25 0.02
CA GLU A 262 16.19 10.93 -0.45
C GLU A 262 14.99 10.00 -0.63
N ALA A 263 14.89 9.42 -1.82
CA ALA A 263 13.85 8.46 -2.14
C ALA A 263 14.09 7.16 -1.37
N LEU A 264 13.02 6.58 -0.82
CA LEU A 264 13.04 5.25 -0.23
C LEU A 264 12.83 4.21 -1.35
N PRO A 265 13.79 3.32 -1.62
CA PRO A 265 13.57 2.18 -2.50
C PRO A 265 12.50 1.26 -1.91
N LEU A 266 11.65 0.72 -2.78
CA LEU A 266 10.56 -0.17 -2.40
C LEU A 266 10.76 -1.53 -3.05
N GLY A 267 10.27 -2.58 -2.39
CA GLY A 267 10.34 -3.93 -2.93
C GLY A 267 9.44 -4.87 -2.17
N PHE A 268 9.00 -5.95 -2.81
CA PHE A 268 8.30 -7.00 -2.09
C PHE A 268 9.24 -7.70 -1.12
N ALA A 269 8.78 -7.89 0.12
CA ALA A 269 9.41 -8.84 1.04
C ALA A 269 8.39 -9.37 2.05
N CYS A 270 8.26 -10.69 2.12
CA CYS A 270 7.44 -11.33 3.13
C CYS A 270 8.21 -11.53 4.43
N ARG A 271 7.48 -11.49 5.55
CA ARG A 271 7.98 -11.78 6.90
C ARG A 271 7.55 -13.17 7.39
N CYS A 272 7.10 -14.08 6.53
CA CYS A 272 6.86 -15.47 6.97
C CYS A 272 8.20 -16.17 7.24
N SER A 273 8.22 -17.07 8.21
CA SER A 273 9.36 -17.94 8.46
C SER A 273 8.87 -19.23 9.11
N PRO A 274 9.61 -20.34 9.00
CA PRO A 274 9.27 -21.58 9.71
C PRO A 274 9.04 -21.34 11.20
N GLU A 275 9.87 -20.52 11.85
CA GLU A 275 9.77 -20.26 13.29
C GLU A 275 8.46 -19.55 13.67
N ARG A 276 7.97 -18.64 12.82
CA ARG A 276 6.68 -17.96 13.02
C ARG A 276 5.51 -18.92 12.84
N VAL A 277 5.57 -19.78 11.81
CA VAL A 277 4.53 -20.76 11.52
C VAL A 277 4.47 -21.83 12.63
N GLU A 278 5.62 -22.32 13.07
CA GLU A 278 5.72 -23.24 14.20
C GLU A 278 5.19 -22.62 15.49
N GLY A 279 5.44 -21.32 15.72
CA GLY A 279 4.87 -20.58 16.84
C GLY A 279 3.34 -20.51 16.79
N LEU A 280 2.77 -20.30 15.60
CA LEU A 280 1.33 -20.35 15.37
C LEU A 280 0.77 -21.75 15.68
N ILE A 281 1.35 -22.80 15.12
CA ILE A 281 0.93 -24.20 15.34
C ILE A 281 0.95 -24.56 16.83
N ARG A 282 1.97 -24.10 17.57
CA ARG A 282 2.05 -24.27 19.03
C ARG A 282 0.93 -23.57 19.79
N SER A 283 0.54 -22.38 19.34
CA SER A 283 -0.50 -21.57 20.01
C SER A 283 -1.93 -22.05 19.78
N LEU A 284 -2.18 -22.84 18.73
CA LEU A 284 -3.53 -23.32 18.41
C LEU A 284 -4.03 -24.30 19.48
N PRO A 285 -5.32 -24.28 19.85
CA PRO A 285 -5.97 -25.38 20.56
C PRO A 285 -5.81 -26.72 19.85
N GLY A 286 -5.93 -27.83 20.59
CA GLY A 286 -5.81 -29.18 20.02
C GLY A 286 -6.91 -29.47 19.00
N ASP A 287 -8.13 -29.01 19.27
CA ASP A 287 -9.29 -29.22 18.40
C ASP A 287 -9.12 -28.46 17.06
N ASP A 288 -8.74 -27.18 17.11
CA ASP A 288 -8.45 -26.36 15.92
C ASP A 288 -7.35 -26.99 15.06
N LEU A 289 -6.29 -27.53 15.69
CA LEU A 289 -5.21 -28.19 14.95
C LEU A 289 -5.66 -29.50 14.30
N ALA A 290 -6.55 -30.26 14.96
CA ALA A 290 -7.11 -31.48 14.39
C ALA A 290 -7.99 -31.17 13.17
N GLU A 291 -8.76 -30.08 13.20
CA GLU A 291 -9.55 -29.62 12.04
C GLU A 291 -8.68 -29.21 10.86
N LEU A 292 -7.49 -28.65 11.11
CA LEU A 292 -6.52 -28.28 10.08
C LEU A 292 -5.71 -29.48 9.55
N THR A 293 -5.78 -30.64 10.21
CA THR A 293 -4.99 -31.82 9.82
C THR A 293 -5.72 -32.63 8.76
N VAL A 294 -5.12 -32.78 7.59
CA VAL A 294 -5.62 -33.60 6.48
C VAL A 294 -4.56 -34.66 6.14
N ASP A 295 -4.95 -35.94 6.16
CA ASP A 295 -4.07 -37.07 5.89
C ASP A 295 -2.76 -37.08 6.73
N GLY A 296 -2.86 -36.69 8.01
CA GLY A 296 -1.72 -36.65 8.96
C GLY A 296 -0.72 -35.51 8.69
N ARG A 297 -1.17 -34.46 8.00
CA ARG A 297 -0.38 -33.27 7.68
C ARG A 297 -1.16 -32.00 7.90
N VAL A 298 -0.44 -30.96 8.33
CA VAL A 298 -0.93 -29.58 8.40
C VAL A 298 -0.16 -28.78 7.36
N ASP A 299 -0.89 -28.22 6.40
CA ASP A 299 -0.36 -27.31 5.38
C ASP A 299 -0.76 -25.87 5.73
N VAL A 300 0.22 -25.05 6.08
CA VAL A 300 0.03 -23.62 6.34
C VAL A 300 0.54 -22.83 5.14
N VAL A 301 -0.38 -22.24 4.38
CA VAL A 301 -0.03 -21.36 3.27
C VAL A 301 0.00 -19.91 3.76
N CYS A 302 1.12 -19.21 3.54
CA CYS A 302 1.21 -17.80 3.87
C CYS A 302 0.42 -16.96 2.85
N GLU A 303 -0.67 -16.33 3.30
CA GLU A 303 -1.53 -15.46 2.48
C GLU A 303 -0.79 -14.31 1.77
N PHE A 304 0.34 -13.84 2.30
CA PHE A 304 1.09 -12.74 1.68
C PHE A 304 1.99 -13.17 0.53
N CYS A 305 2.58 -14.36 0.57
CA CYS A 305 3.60 -14.77 -0.41
C CYS A 305 3.32 -16.10 -1.11
N GLY A 306 2.29 -16.83 -0.68
CA GLY A 306 1.93 -18.15 -1.20
C GLY A 306 2.86 -19.28 -0.76
N THR A 307 3.84 -19.03 0.12
CA THR A 307 4.73 -20.08 0.61
C THR A 307 3.94 -21.06 1.48
N SER A 308 3.95 -22.33 1.09
CA SER A 308 3.39 -23.46 1.86
C SER A 308 4.44 -24.00 2.84
N TYR A 309 4.01 -24.22 4.08
CA TYR A 309 4.77 -24.84 5.14
C TYR A 309 4.02 -26.11 5.58
N VAL A 310 4.60 -27.27 5.29
CA VAL A 310 3.98 -28.57 5.57
C VAL A 310 4.64 -29.21 6.79
N TYR A 311 3.82 -29.62 7.75
CA TYR A 311 4.24 -30.33 8.96
C TYR A 311 3.49 -31.65 9.07
N ASP A 312 4.21 -32.74 9.34
CA ASP A 312 3.59 -34.04 9.60
C ASP A 312 3.28 -34.26 11.09
N ASP A 313 2.58 -35.36 11.41
CA ASP A 313 2.26 -35.72 12.79
C ASP A 313 3.48 -35.77 13.73
N ALA A 314 4.66 -36.18 13.21
CA ALA A 314 5.88 -36.25 14.01
C ALA A 314 6.45 -34.85 14.29
N ASP A 315 6.39 -33.94 13.32
CA ASP A 315 6.72 -32.54 13.48
C ASP A 315 5.80 -31.87 14.52
N ILE A 316 4.49 -32.10 14.40
CA ILE A 316 3.49 -31.56 15.32
C ILE A 316 3.73 -32.07 16.75
N ALA A 317 3.95 -33.38 16.91
CA ALA A 317 4.25 -33.97 18.21
C ALA A 317 5.52 -33.37 18.83
N ARG A 318 6.57 -33.15 18.02
CA ARG A 318 7.81 -32.50 18.45
C ARG A 318 7.58 -31.05 18.90
N LEU A 319 6.78 -30.28 18.14
CA LEU A 319 6.47 -28.89 18.45
C LEU A 319 5.70 -28.75 19.77
N ARG A 320 4.75 -29.65 20.03
CA ARG A 320 3.96 -29.65 21.28
C ARG A 320 4.77 -30.12 22.49
N ALA A 321 5.64 -31.11 22.34
CA ALA A 321 6.49 -31.62 23.42
C ALA A 321 7.49 -30.58 23.96
N ASN A 322 8.00 -29.71 23.07
CA ASN A 322 8.94 -28.65 23.42
C ASN A 322 8.28 -27.48 24.18
N ASP A 323 6.95 -27.31 24.08
CA ASP A 323 6.21 -26.25 24.78
C ASP A 323 5.93 -26.63 26.24
N ALA A 324 5.66 -27.92 26.48
CA ALA A 324 5.45 -28.48 27.82
C ALA A 324 6.66 -28.37 28.77
N HIS A 325 7.86 -28.04 28.24
CA HIS A 325 9.10 -27.87 29.02
C HIS A 325 9.47 -26.39 29.28
N ARG A 326 8.67 -25.43 28.79
CA ARG A 326 8.89 -23.98 28.97
C ARG A 326 7.93 -23.32 29.98
N HIS A 327 7.05 -24.09 30.59
CA HIS A 327 6.21 -23.72 31.73
C HIS A 327 6.58 -24.55 32.96
#